data_AF-A0A0M4E4P6-F1
#
_entry.id   AF-A0A0M4E4P6-F1
#
_cell.length_a   1.000
_cell.length_b   1.000
_cell.length_c   1.000
_cell.angle_alpha   90.00
_cell.angle_beta   90.00
_cell.angle_gamma   90.00
#
_symmetry.space_group_name_H-M   'P 1'
#
loop_
_entity.id
_entity.type
_entity.pdbx_description
1 polymer ?
#
loop_
_entity_poly.entity_id
_entity_poly.type
_entity_poly.pdbx_seq_one_letter_code
_entity_poly.pdbx_strand_id
1 'polypeptide(L)'
;MLCVRCRTGTAVTDGGLCTSCPVAGPPLPGRPEPVATGPGGWGVGTWPRSPVGLSRAVTALLGAVIVTDLAAIGTGLHLRALWQGLVEEGDPAVHGSRGVAAERLHSVAGTGQAAVFVATAVVFIIWFHRTRRNAEVFDPGAQRMGPGWSVGGWFVPFANLWFPYRVATGVWEGSVVPGPEGGRPTASRAPLRLWWAVWIASSFLDSFTARMEGSAETPEQTVQGLGLVVAADAFEIVSAVLAIFFVRTLTRMQVERAALRAPRAGSGQLTAP
;
A
#
# COMPACT_ATOMS: atom_id res chain seq x y z
N MET A 1 -8.06 28.32 16.74
CA MET A 1 -6.88 27.52 16.31
C MET A 1 -7.26 26.05 16.20
N LEU A 2 -6.58 25.28 15.35
CA LEU A 2 -6.80 23.82 15.29
C LEU A 2 -6.18 23.13 16.50
N CYS A 3 -6.80 22.04 16.93
CA CYS A 3 -6.35 21.23 18.07
C CYS A 3 -4.90 20.79 17.88
N VAL A 4 -4.06 21.03 18.89
CA VAL A 4 -2.63 20.70 18.85
C VAL A 4 -2.36 19.19 18.72
N ARG A 5 -3.32 18.35 19.11
CA ARG A 5 -3.19 16.89 19.10
C ARG A 5 -3.69 16.23 17.82
N CYS A 6 -4.93 16.53 17.40
CA CYS A 6 -5.54 15.89 16.22
C CYS A 6 -5.45 16.73 14.93
N ARG A 7 -5.17 18.04 15.04
CA ARG A 7 -5.09 19.00 13.91
C ARG A 7 -6.34 19.07 13.01
N THR A 8 -7.47 18.55 13.47
CA THR A 8 -8.74 18.51 12.73
C THR A 8 -9.88 19.23 13.44
N GLY A 9 -10.00 19.10 14.76
CA GLY A 9 -11.03 19.79 15.56
C GLY A 9 -10.62 21.22 15.96
N THR A 10 -11.59 22.11 16.16
CA THR A 10 -11.36 23.43 16.75
C THR A 10 -10.95 23.28 18.22
N ALA A 11 -9.88 23.97 18.63
CA ALA A 11 -9.47 24.00 20.03
C ALA A 11 -10.53 24.73 20.87
N VAL A 12 -10.92 24.12 21.99
CA VAL A 12 -11.97 24.62 22.90
C VAL A 12 -11.50 24.67 24.36
N THR A 13 -10.32 24.14 24.66
CA THR A 13 -9.67 24.23 25.98
C THR A 13 -8.49 25.20 25.93
N ASP A 14 -8.11 25.75 27.10
CA ASP A 14 -6.93 26.62 27.24
C ASP A 14 -5.61 25.94 26.81
N GLY A 15 -5.56 24.60 26.88
CA GLY A 15 -4.45 23.79 26.38
C GLY A 15 -4.44 23.56 24.86
N GLY A 16 -5.32 24.23 24.09
CA GLY A 16 -5.37 24.09 22.64
C GLY A 16 -5.94 22.76 22.14
N LEU A 17 -6.74 22.04 22.96
CA LEU A 17 -7.33 20.75 22.59
C LEU A 17 -8.78 20.91 22.14
N CYS A 18 -9.24 20.09 21.20
CA CYS A 18 -10.66 20.00 20.87
C CYS A 18 -11.42 19.12 21.88
N THR A 19 -12.75 19.24 21.92
CA THR A 19 -13.64 18.42 22.76
C THR A 19 -13.49 16.91 22.54
N SER A 20 -13.04 16.51 21.35
CA SER A 20 -12.77 15.10 21.00
C SER A 20 -11.38 14.60 21.40
N CYS A 21 -10.49 15.48 21.88
CA CYS A 21 -9.19 15.12 22.41
C CYS A 21 -9.27 15.15 23.95
N PRO A 22 -9.20 14.01 24.64
CA PRO A 22 -9.31 14.01 26.09
C PRO A 22 -8.19 14.82 26.72
N VAL A 23 -8.56 15.67 27.68
CA VAL A 23 -7.64 16.18 28.70
C VAL A 23 -7.23 14.94 29.50
N ALA A 24 -6.03 14.42 29.26
CA ALA A 24 -5.43 13.55 30.25
C ALA A 24 -5.27 14.42 31.50
N GLY A 25 -6.05 14.15 32.54
CA GLY A 25 -5.82 14.78 33.84
C GLY A 25 -4.37 14.55 34.26
N PRO A 26 -3.80 15.45 35.10
CA PRO A 26 -2.44 15.25 35.58
C PRO A 26 -2.32 13.84 36.19
N PRO A 27 -1.25 13.10 35.86
CA PRO A 27 -1.09 11.72 36.33
C PRO A 27 -1.09 11.68 37.86
N LEU A 28 -1.77 10.68 38.43
CA LEU A 28 -1.69 10.39 39.86
C LEU A 28 -0.21 10.16 40.25
N PRO A 29 0.33 10.84 41.27
CA PRO A 29 1.71 10.65 41.68
C PRO A 29 1.92 9.20 42.18
N GLY A 30 2.90 8.49 41.62
CA GLY A 30 3.47 7.29 42.26
C GLY A 30 3.16 5.92 41.63
N ARG A 31 2.42 5.83 40.52
CA ARG A 31 2.40 4.61 39.69
C ARG A 31 2.88 4.93 38.28
N PRO A 32 4.10 4.51 37.88
CA PRO A 32 4.42 4.42 36.47
C PRO A 32 3.47 3.38 35.88
N GLU A 33 2.49 3.79 35.07
CA GLU A 33 1.84 2.82 34.18
C GLU A 33 2.94 2.19 33.33
N PRO A 34 3.03 0.84 33.27
CA PRO A 34 3.99 0.22 32.39
C PRO A 34 3.68 0.70 30.97
N VAL A 35 4.61 1.46 30.39
CA VAL A 35 4.53 1.86 28.99
C VAL A 35 4.36 0.57 28.19
N ALA A 36 3.22 0.41 27.53
CA ALA A 36 3.02 -0.77 26.71
C ALA A 36 4.16 -0.83 25.67
N THR A 37 4.98 -1.87 25.77
CA THR A 37 6.11 -2.09 24.87
C THR A 37 5.71 -3.09 23.80
N GLY A 38 5.90 -2.73 22.54
CA GLY A 38 5.82 -3.66 21.43
C GLY A 38 7.01 -4.63 21.39
N PRO A 39 7.05 -5.55 20.42
CA PRO A 39 8.14 -6.52 20.28
C PRO A 39 9.51 -5.85 20.24
N GLY A 40 10.42 -6.23 21.14
CA GLY A 40 11.77 -5.66 21.22
C GLY A 40 11.89 -4.36 22.03
N GLY A 41 10.90 -4.03 22.88
CA GLY A 41 11.00 -2.91 23.83
C GLY A 41 10.64 -1.54 23.26
N TRP A 42 10.18 -1.47 22.00
CA TRP A 42 9.78 -0.20 21.38
C TRP A 42 8.46 0.31 21.97
N GLY A 43 8.41 1.57 22.36
CA GLY A 43 7.18 2.18 22.88
C GLY A 43 6.04 2.14 21.84
N VAL A 44 4.84 1.78 22.28
CA VAL A 44 3.61 1.93 21.47
C VAL A 44 3.00 3.31 21.70
N GLY A 45 2.34 3.85 20.68
CA GLY A 45 1.60 5.11 20.85
C GLY A 45 0.37 4.91 21.73
N THR A 46 -0.10 5.97 22.38
CA THR A 46 -1.34 5.94 23.18
C THR A 46 -2.59 6.12 22.32
N TRP A 47 -2.46 6.64 21.09
CA TRP A 47 -3.58 6.91 20.19
C TRP A 47 -3.20 6.67 18.72
N PRO A 48 -4.09 6.07 17.88
CA PRO A 48 -3.83 5.86 16.46
C PRO A 48 -3.76 7.19 15.70
N ARG A 49 -2.92 7.26 14.66
CA ARG A 49 -2.86 8.39 13.73
C ARG A 49 -3.74 8.13 12.52
N SER A 50 -4.39 9.16 11.97
CA SER A 50 -5.26 8.97 10.79
C SER A 50 -4.49 8.39 9.59
N PRO A 51 -4.90 7.24 9.05
CA PRO A 51 -4.33 6.66 7.83
C PRO A 51 -5.02 7.16 6.54
N VAL A 52 -6.12 7.92 6.66
CA VAL A 52 -7.03 8.24 5.53
C VAL A 52 -6.36 9.07 4.43
N GLY A 53 -5.63 10.12 4.80
CA GLY A 53 -4.94 10.98 3.81
C GLY A 53 -3.92 10.20 2.98
N LEU A 54 -3.13 9.36 3.64
CA LEU A 54 -2.16 8.49 2.96
C LEU A 54 -2.86 7.42 2.12
N SER A 55 -3.94 6.81 2.61
CA SER A 55 -4.72 5.83 1.85
C SER A 55 -5.27 6.42 0.55
N ARG A 56 -5.77 7.67 0.57
CA ARG A 56 -6.20 8.39 -0.62
C ARG A 56 -5.05 8.64 -1.59
N ALA A 57 -3.90 9.08 -1.09
CA ALA A 57 -2.70 9.29 -1.90
C ALA A 57 -2.21 7.99 -2.56
N VAL A 58 -2.10 6.89 -1.80
CA VAL A 58 -1.75 5.55 -2.32
C VAL A 58 -2.76 5.09 -3.37
N THR A 59 -4.06 5.27 -3.12
CA THR A 59 -5.10 4.88 -4.08
C THR A 59 -5.00 5.68 -5.38
N ALA A 60 -4.74 6.99 -5.31
CA ALA A 60 -4.56 7.83 -6.49
C ALA A 60 -3.31 7.43 -7.28
N LEU A 61 -2.20 7.15 -6.59
CA LEU A 61 -0.96 6.69 -7.19
C LEU A 61 -1.09 5.31 -7.84
N LEU A 62 -1.78 4.36 -7.19
CA LEU A 62 -2.13 3.07 -7.82
C LEU A 62 -3.03 3.24 -9.05
N GLY A 63 -3.92 4.24 -9.04
CA GLY A 63 -4.68 4.62 -10.23
C GLY A 63 -3.78 5.15 -11.35
N ALA A 64 -2.76 5.93 -11.01
CA ALA A 64 -1.76 6.40 -11.96
C ALA A 64 -0.90 5.25 -12.52
N VAL A 65 -0.53 4.26 -11.70
CA VAL A 65 0.14 3.03 -12.15
C VAL A 65 -0.69 2.33 -13.23
N ILE A 66 -1.99 2.09 -12.97
CA ILE A 66 -2.87 1.47 -13.96
C ILE A 66 -2.90 2.26 -15.28
N VAL A 67 -2.91 3.60 -15.22
CA VAL A 67 -2.88 4.44 -16.42
C VAL A 67 -1.55 4.32 -17.17
N THR A 68 -0.42 4.30 -16.45
CA THR A 68 0.89 4.12 -17.09
C THR A 68 1.05 2.75 -17.70
N ASP A 69 0.57 1.70 -17.05
CA ASP A 69 0.64 0.31 -17.55
C ASP A 69 -0.22 0.16 -18.82
N LEU A 70 -1.42 0.79 -18.87
CA LEU A 70 -2.24 0.82 -20.08
C LEU A 70 -1.54 1.54 -21.24
N ALA A 71 -0.81 2.63 -20.95
CA ALA A 71 -0.02 3.32 -21.97
C ALA A 71 1.20 2.49 -22.42
N ALA A 72 1.85 1.78 -21.50
CA ALA A 72 2.94 0.87 -21.79
C ALA A 72 2.48 -0.29 -22.68
N ILE A 73 1.33 -0.90 -22.37
CA ILE A 73 0.68 -1.91 -23.22
C ILE A 73 0.44 -1.36 -24.63
N GLY A 74 -0.15 -0.16 -24.74
CA GLY A 74 -0.43 0.46 -26.04
C GLY A 74 0.83 0.71 -26.88
N THR A 75 1.86 1.30 -26.26
CA THR A 75 3.13 1.58 -26.93
C THR A 75 3.91 0.29 -27.26
N GLY A 76 3.89 -0.70 -26.37
CA GLY A 76 4.52 -2.01 -26.54
C GLY A 76 3.86 -2.82 -27.65
N LEU A 77 2.53 -2.85 -27.72
CA LEU A 77 1.80 -3.48 -28.82
C LEU A 77 2.09 -2.81 -30.17
N HIS A 78 2.19 -1.48 -30.20
CA HIS A 78 2.56 -0.75 -31.41
C HIS A 78 3.99 -1.08 -31.88
N LEU A 79 4.96 -1.06 -30.97
CA LEU A 79 6.34 -1.42 -31.27
C LEU A 79 6.46 -2.88 -31.70
N ARG A 80 5.74 -3.78 -31.02
CA ARG A 80 5.67 -5.20 -31.36
C ARG A 80 5.14 -5.43 -32.77
N ALA A 81 4.10 -4.70 -33.18
CA ALA A 81 3.55 -4.82 -34.53
C ALA A 81 4.57 -4.43 -35.62
N LEU A 82 5.42 -3.44 -35.38
CA LEU A 82 6.49 -3.06 -36.31
C LEU A 82 7.56 -4.16 -36.43
N TRP A 83 7.98 -4.73 -35.29
CA TRP A 83 8.90 -5.87 -35.29
C TRP A 83 8.30 -7.12 -35.96
N GLN A 84 7.00 -7.36 -35.77
CA GLN A 84 6.30 -8.44 -36.46
C GLN A 84 6.26 -8.24 -37.98
N GLY A 85 6.00 -7.02 -38.46
CA GLY A 85 6.05 -6.72 -39.90
C GLY A 85 7.42 -6.98 -40.52
N LEU A 86 8.51 -6.68 -39.79
CA LEU A 86 9.85 -7.05 -40.23
C LEU A 86 10.04 -8.58 -40.35
N VAL A 87 9.57 -9.34 -39.35
CA VAL A 87 9.74 -10.80 -39.30
C VAL A 87 8.89 -11.51 -40.35
N GLU A 88 7.62 -11.12 -40.49
CA GLU A 88 6.64 -11.84 -41.30
C GLU A 88 6.65 -11.37 -42.77
N GLU A 89 6.84 -10.07 -43.01
CA GLU A 89 6.70 -9.44 -44.33
C GLU A 89 8.03 -8.90 -44.87
N GLY A 90 9.09 -8.84 -44.04
CA GLY A 90 10.34 -8.18 -44.40
C GLY A 90 10.24 -6.66 -44.46
N ASP A 91 9.21 -6.05 -43.86
CA ASP A 91 9.02 -4.59 -43.87
C ASP A 91 10.08 -3.88 -43.01
N PRO A 92 10.97 -3.06 -43.61
CA PRO A 92 11.99 -2.35 -42.85
C PRO A 92 11.46 -1.12 -42.09
N ALA A 93 10.13 -0.89 -42.00
CA ALA A 93 9.55 0.27 -41.32
C ALA A 93 10.00 0.45 -39.86
N VAL A 94 10.35 -0.64 -39.17
CA VAL A 94 10.92 -0.61 -37.81
C VAL A 94 12.31 0.04 -37.78
N HIS A 95 13.07 0.01 -38.87
CA HIS A 95 14.36 0.71 -38.98
C HIS A 95 14.23 2.16 -39.46
N GLY A 96 13.01 2.58 -39.85
CA GLY A 96 12.72 3.93 -40.28
C GLY A 96 12.34 4.88 -39.14
N SER A 97 11.90 6.09 -39.51
CA SER A 97 11.43 7.09 -38.54
C SER A 97 10.25 6.63 -37.69
N ARG A 98 9.42 5.72 -38.20
CA ARG A 98 8.29 5.11 -37.48
C ARG A 98 8.76 4.26 -36.31
N GLY A 99 9.73 3.37 -36.52
CA GLY A 99 10.27 2.54 -35.44
C GLY A 99 11.01 3.37 -34.39
N VAL A 100 11.84 4.34 -34.81
CA VAL A 100 12.52 5.26 -33.87
C VAL A 100 11.50 6.02 -33.00
N ALA A 101 10.39 6.48 -33.58
CA ALA A 101 9.33 7.14 -32.82
C ALA A 101 8.62 6.18 -31.85
N ALA A 102 8.33 4.95 -32.29
CA ALA A 102 7.69 3.92 -31.47
C ALA A 102 8.58 3.49 -30.28
N GLU A 103 9.87 3.25 -30.51
CA GLU A 103 10.86 2.95 -29.46
C GLU A 103 10.97 4.09 -28.46
N ARG A 104 11.03 5.34 -28.94
CA ARG A 104 11.08 6.52 -28.07
C ARG A 104 9.82 6.64 -27.22
N LEU A 105 8.64 6.45 -27.80
CA LEU A 105 7.37 6.47 -27.06
C LEU A 105 7.32 5.37 -26.01
N HIS A 106 7.71 4.15 -26.36
CA HIS A 106 7.75 3.02 -25.44
C HIS A 106 8.74 3.24 -24.29
N SER A 107 9.94 3.74 -24.59
CA SER A 107 10.95 4.08 -23.58
C SER A 107 10.50 5.19 -22.63
N VAL A 108 9.83 6.23 -23.15
CA VAL A 108 9.25 7.30 -22.33
C VAL A 108 8.12 6.77 -21.45
N ALA A 109 7.27 5.88 -21.98
CA ALA A 109 6.21 5.23 -21.21
C ALA A 109 6.79 4.40 -20.05
N GLY A 110 7.79 3.56 -20.32
CA GLY A 110 8.47 2.75 -19.30
C GLY A 110 9.16 3.62 -18.23
N THR A 111 9.80 4.72 -18.63
CA THR A 111 10.40 5.68 -17.67
C THR A 111 9.33 6.32 -16.77
N GLY A 112 8.18 6.67 -17.35
CA GLY A 112 7.03 7.20 -16.62
C GLY A 112 6.45 6.18 -15.64
N GLN A 113 6.26 4.94 -16.07
CA GLN A 113 5.80 3.82 -15.23
C GLN A 113 6.74 3.62 -14.04
N ALA A 114 8.05 3.55 -14.27
CA ALA A 114 9.05 3.41 -13.20
C ALA A 114 8.99 4.56 -12.19
N ALA A 115 8.85 5.81 -12.66
CA ALA A 115 8.75 6.98 -11.78
C ALA A 115 7.47 6.95 -10.91
N VAL A 116 6.33 6.61 -11.50
CA VAL A 116 5.05 6.47 -10.79
C VAL A 116 5.10 5.29 -9.81
N PHE A 117 5.71 4.17 -10.19
CA PHE A 117 5.92 3.01 -9.33
C PHE A 117 6.75 3.38 -8.09
N VAL A 118 7.88 4.07 -8.25
CA VAL A 118 8.73 4.52 -7.12
C VAL A 118 7.96 5.45 -6.19
N ALA A 119 7.23 6.44 -6.73
CA ALA A 119 6.40 7.33 -5.94
C ALA A 119 5.32 6.55 -5.16
N THR A 120 4.68 5.58 -5.82
CA THR A 120 3.68 4.68 -5.21
C THR A 120 4.29 3.87 -4.08
N ALA A 121 5.44 3.23 -4.30
CA ALA A 121 6.14 2.42 -3.32
C ALA A 121 6.49 3.23 -2.06
N VAL A 122 7.04 4.44 -2.21
CA VAL A 122 7.37 5.31 -1.08
C VAL A 122 6.14 5.64 -0.25
N VAL A 123 5.07 6.13 -0.88
CA VAL A 123 3.85 6.53 -0.16
C VAL A 123 3.14 5.31 0.43
N PHE A 124 3.16 4.17 -0.27
CA PHE A 124 2.64 2.90 0.21
C PHE A 124 3.37 2.43 1.48
N ILE A 125 4.71 2.45 1.49
CA ILE A 125 5.51 2.07 2.66
C ILE A 125 5.23 3.01 3.85
N ILE A 126 5.09 4.32 3.61
CA ILE A 126 4.73 5.29 4.66
C ILE A 126 3.33 4.98 5.24
N TRP A 127 2.35 4.72 4.36
CA TRP A 127 1.01 4.30 4.76
C TRP A 127 1.04 2.98 5.56
N PHE A 128 1.78 1.99 5.06
CA PHE A 128 1.91 0.66 5.65
C PHE A 128 2.57 0.69 7.02
N HIS A 129 3.65 1.46 7.18
CA HIS A 129 4.28 1.70 8.48
C HIS A 129 3.30 2.35 9.46
N ARG A 130 2.50 3.32 9.00
CA ARG A 130 1.51 4.00 9.84
C ARG A 130 0.40 3.05 10.30
N THR A 131 -0.19 2.28 9.40
CA THR A 131 -1.26 1.31 9.76
C THR A 131 -0.72 0.24 10.69
N ARG A 132 0.52 -0.21 10.50
CA ARG A 132 1.22 -1.10 11.42
C ARG A 132 1.38 -0.51 12.82
N ARG A 133 1.80 0.76 12.94
CA ARG A 133 1.91 1.43 14.25
C ARG A 133 0.56 1.63 14.91
N ASN A 134 -0.48 1.95 14.16
CA ASN A 134 -1.84 2.03 14.69
C ASN A 134 -2.35 0.68 15.20
N ALA A 135 -2.02 -0.42 14.51
CA ALA A 135 -2.39 -1.76 14.95
C ALA A 135 -1.79 -2.11 16.31
N GLU A 136 -0.55 -1.68 16.62
CA GLU A 136 0.01 -1.84 17.97
C GLU A 136 -0.72 -1.03 19.03
N VAL A 137 -1.31 0.12 18.66
CA VAL A 137 -2.18 0.86 19.58
C VAL A 137 -3.43 0.03 19.85
N PHE A 138 -4.02 -0.59 18.81
CA PHE A 138 -5.22 -1.43 18.92
C PHE A 138 -5.00 -2.71 19.71
N ASP A 139 -3.86 -3.35 19.52
CA ASP A 139 -3.44 -4.56 20.21
C ASP A 139 -1.90 -4.58 20.23
N PRO A 140 -1.27 -4.33 21.39
CA PRO A 140 0.19 -4.37 21.51
C PRO A 140 0.82 -5.71 21.10
N GLY A 141 0.05 -6.81 21.16
CA GLY A 141 0.49 -8.15 20.77
C GLY A 141 0.25 -8.51 19.30
N ALA A 142 -0.41 -7.65 18.51
CA ALA A 142 -0.76 -7.96 17.11
C ALA A 142 0.46 -8.10 16.20
N GLN A 143 1.60 -7.50 16.56
CA GLN A 143 2.83 -7.58 15.80
C GLN A 143 3.80 -8.54 16.47
N ARG A 144 4.42 -9.43 15.68
CA ARG A 144 5.47 -10.36 16.15
C ARG A 144 6.87 -9.86 15.82
N MET A 145 6.97 -8.80 15.03
CA MET A 145 8.22 -8.25 14.50
C MET A 145 8.34 -6.78 14.87
N GLY A 146 9.57 -6.33 15.11
CA GLY A 146 9.85 -4.92 15.42
C GLY A 146 9.41 -3.96 14.30
N PRO A 147 9.16 -2.69 14.62
CA PRO A 147 8.62 -1.69 13.68
C PRO A 147 9.48 -1.49 12.42
N GLY A 148 10.79 -1.62 12.52
CA GLY A 148 11.71 -1.44 11.37
C GLY A 148 11.42 -2.39 10.20
N TRP A 149 10.91 -3.59 10.47
CA TRP A 149 10.59 -4.57 9.43
C TRP A 149 9.40 -4.18 8.53
N SER A 150 8.56 -3.25 8.97
CA SER A 150 7.51 -2.69 8.10
C SER A 150 8.06 -1.80 6.97
N VAL A 151 9.32 -1.37 7.08
CA VAL A 151 10.04 -0.60 6.05
C VAL A 151 11.15 -1.45 5.45
N GLY A 152 12.08 -1.94 6.26
CA GLY A 152 13.25 -2.69 5.80
C GLY A 152 12.90 -4.02 5.12
N GLY A 153 11.73 -4.60 5.44
CA GLY A 153 11.25 -5.82 4.80
C GLY A 153 11.11 -5.70 3.28
N TRP A 154 10.81 -4.50 2.77
CA TRP A 154 10.62 -4.24 1.34
C TRP A 154 11.93 -4.17 0.53
N PHE A 155 13.06 -3.90 1.20
CA PHE A 155 14.33 -3.64 0.53
C PHE A 155 15.29 -4.85 0.56
N VAL A 156 15.00 -5.84 1.39
CA VAL A 156 15.83 -7.05 1.52
C VAL A 156 15.23 -8.15 0.63
N PRO A 157 15.91 -8.62 -0.44
CA PRO A 157 15.29 -9.45 -1.48
C PRO A 157 14.50 -10.66 -0.97
N PHE A 158 15.09 -11.47 -0.08
CA PHE A 158 14.40 -12.65 0.48
C PHE A 158 13.36 -12.28 1.54
N ALA A 159 13.59 -11.19 2.29
CA ALA A 159 12.62 -10.73 3.27
C ALA A 159 11.38 -10.14 2.58
N ASN A 160 11.55 -9.50 1.41
CA ASN A 160 10.49 -8.84 0.66
C ASN A 160 9.35 -9.79 0.28
N LEU A 161 9.65 -11.08 0.11
CA LEU A 161 8.66 -12.10 -0.21
C LEU A 161 7.78 -12.53 0.97
N TRP A 162 8.23 -12.30 2.21
CA TRP A 162 7.60 -12.90 3.39
C TRP A 162 7.32 -11.91 4.53
N PHE A 163 8.24 -11.00 4.81
CA PHE A 163 8.18 -10.13 5.97
C PHE A 163 7.08 -9.08 5.84
N PRO A 164 6.91 -8.39 4.69
CA PRO A 164 5.78 -7.48 4.54
C PRO A 164 4.43 -8.21 4.67
N TYR A 165 4.29 -9.42 4.15
CA TYR A 165 3.07 -10.23 4.35
C TYR A 165 2.81 -10.57 5.81
N ARG A 166 3.84 -10.96 6.56
CA ARG A 166 3.72 -11.22 8.01
C ARG A 166 3.30 -9.97 8.77
N VAL A 167 3.92 -8.84 8.46
CA VAL A 167 3.55 -7.54 9.05
C VAL A 167 2.09 -7.22 8.71
N ALA A 168 1.71 -7.31 7.43
CA ALA A 168 0.36 -7.03 6.94
C ALA A 168 -0.69 -7.91 7.61
N THR A 169 -0.37 -9.19 7.82
CA THR A 169 -1.25 -10.13 8.54
C THR A 169 -1.46 -9.70 9.99
N GLY A 170 -0.39 -9.30 10.70
CA GLY A 170 -0.52 -8.75 12.05
C GLY A 170 -1.28 -7.43 12.07
N VAL A 171 -1.10 -6.56 11.05
CA VAL A 171 -1.88 -5.32 10.95
C VAL A 171 -3.35 -5.65 10.76
N TRP A 172 -3.66 -6.60 9.87
CA TRP A 172 -5.01 -7.06 9.59
C TRP A 172 -5.67 -7.58 10.87
N GLU A 173 -5.02 -8.50 11.57
CA GLU A 173 -5.49 -9.10 12.83
C GLU A 173 -5.76 -8.05 13.91
N GLY A 174 -4.81 -7.14 14.16
CA GLY A 174 -5.00 -6.05 15.14
C GLY A 174 -6.07 -5.03 14.73
N SER A 175 -6.42 -4.96 13.45
CA SER A 175 -7.46 -4.06 12.93
C SER A 175 -8.86 -4.65 12.98
N VAL A 176 -9.01 -5.97 13.16
CA VAL A 176 -10.34 -6.58 13.17
C VAL A 176 -11.11 -6.13 14.40
N VAL A 177 -12.36 -5.74 14.20
CA VAL A 177 -13.31 -5.49 15.28
C VAL A 177 -13.79 -6.85 15.84
N PRO A 178 -13.61 -7.14 17.14
CA PRO A 178 -14.19 -8.31 17.78
C PRO A 178 -15.71 -8.27 17.64
N GLY A 179 -16.33 -9.40 17.30
CA GLY A 179 -17.79 -9.48 17.24
C GLY A 179 -18.42 -9.18 18.61
N PRO A 180 -19.67 -8.70 18.65
CA PRO A 180 -20.45 -8.68 19.90
C PRO A 180 -20.47 -10.13 20.43
N GLU A 181 -20.14 -10.32 21.72
CA GLU A 181 -20.26 -11.61 22.41
C GLU A 181 -19.29 -12.74 21.98
N GLY A 182 -18.04 -12.42 21.63
CA GLY A 182 -17.03 -13.46 21.39
C GLY A 182 -17.21 -14.24 20.08
N GLY A 183 -18.09 -13.75 19.20
CA GLY A 183 -18.26 -14.26 17.85
C GLY A 183 -17.00 -14.11 16.99
N ARG A 184 -16.83 -15.02 16.02
CA ARG A 184 -15.67 -15.06 15.12
C ARG A 184 -15.44 -13.71 14.42
N PRO A 185 -14.20 -13.21 14.34
CA PRO A 185 -13.89 -11.98 13.62
C PRO A 185 -14.34 -12.08 12.14
N THR A 186 -15.13 -11.10 11.68
CA THR A 186 -15.89 -11.14 10.42
C THR A 186 -15.12 -10.65 9.18
N ALA A 187 -13.86 -10.23 9.32
CA ALA A 187 -13.10 -9.67 8.20
C ALA A 187 -12.32 -10.75 7.41
N SER A 188 -12.83 -11.11 6.22
CA SER A 188 -12.16 -12.02 5.28
C SER A 188 -10.76 -11.53 4.92
N ARG A 189 -9.74 -12.41 5.03
CA ARG A 189 -8.35 -12.11 4.62
C ARG A 189 -8.12 -12.18 3.11
N ALA A 190 -9.17 -12.39 2.32
CA ALA A 190 -9.06 -12.54 0.86
C ALA A 190 -8.38 -11.35 0.18
N PRO A 191 -8.70 -10.07 0.49
CA PRO A 191 -8.04 -8.94 -0.16
C PRO A 191 -6.52 -8.93 0.04
N LEU A 192 -6.05 -9.23 1.25
CA LEU A 192 -4.62 -9.34 1.56
C LEU A 192 -3.97 -10.52 0.82
N ARG A 193 -4.57 -11.72 0.88
CA ARG A 193 -4.00 -12.93 0.28
C ARG A 193 -3.92 -12.84 -1.24
N LEU A 194 -4.99 -12.37 -1.88
CA LEU A 194 -5.07 -12.25 -3.34
C LEU A 194 -4.10 -11.20 -3.85
N TRP A 195 -4.12 -10.00 -3.25
CA TRP A 195 -3.16 -8.96 -3.61
C TRP A 195 -1.72 -9.44 -3.46
N TRP A 196 -1.37 -10.05 -2.33
CA TRP A 196 0.01 -10.48 -2.10
C TRP A 196 0.47 -11.56 -3.07
N ALA A 197 -0.39 -12.56 -3.35
CA ALA A 197 -0.07 -13.63 -4.29
C ALA A 197 0.13 -13.09 -5.72
N VAL A 198 -0.75 -12.19 -6.17
CA VAL A 198 -0.64 -11.57 -7.50
C VAL A 198 0.54 -10.61 -7.58
N TRP A 199 0.84 -9.88 -6.51
CA TRP A 199 2.01 -8.99 -6.45
C TRP A 199 3.34 -9.76 -6.53
N ILE A 200 3.44 -10.92 -5.86
CA ILE A 200 4.59 -11.81 -6.02
C ILE A 200 4.70 -12.30 -7.47
N ALA A 201 3.59 -12.78 -8.04
CA ALA A 201 3.58 -13.31 -9.40
C ALA A 201 4.00 -12.25 -10.44
N SER A 202 3.46 -11.02 -10.34
CA SER A 202 3.86 -9.88 -11.19
C SER A 202 5.33 -9.55 -11.00
N SER A 203 5.82 -9.42 -9.77
CA SER A 203 7.25 -9.11 -9.51
C SER A 203 8.22 -10.13 -10.14
N PHE A 204 7.85 -11.41 -10.14
CA PHE A 204 8.64 -12.45 -10.81
C PHE A 204 8.55 -12.34 -12.33
N LEU A 205 7.37 -12.03 -12.87
CA LEU A 205 7.16 -11.83 -14.30
C LEU A 205 7.97 -10.62 -14.81
N ASP A 206 7.95 -9.50 -14.10
CA ASP A 206 8.74 -8.29 -14.44
C ASP A 206 10.24 -8.58 -14.41
N SER A 207 10.69 -9.30 -13.38
CA SER A 207 12.09 -9.72 -13.26
C SER A 207 12.53 -10.68 -14.36
N PHE A 208 11.58 -11.45 -14.92
CA PHE A 208 11.82 -12.39 -15.99
C PHE A 208 11.83 -11.68 -17.35
N THR A 209 10.86 -10.81 -17.62
CA THR A 209 10.79 -10.01 -18.86
C THR A 209 12.00 -9.10 -19.01
N ALA A 210 12.41 -8.39 -17.95
CA ALA A 210 13.59 -7.52 -17.98
C ALA A 210 14.89 -8.28 -18.31
N ARG A 211 15.00 -9.55 -17.89
CA ARG A 211 16.15 -10.41 -18.24
C ARG A 211 16.09 -10.86 -19.70
N MET A 212 14.90 -11.21 -20.17
CA MET A 212 14.70 -11.65 -21.56
C MET A 212 14.99 -10.52 -22.55
N GLU A 213 14.47 -9.32 -22.31
CA GLU A 213 14.73 -8.15 -23.15
C GLU A 213 16.22 -7.84 -23.27
N GLY A 214 16.97 -7.92 -22.16
CA GLY A 214 18.42 -7.72 -22.17
C GLY A 214 19.23 -8.79 -22.90
N SER A 215 18.60 -9.90 -23.30
CA SER A 215 19.22 -11.02 -24.02
C SER A 215 18.68 -11.23 -25.45
N ALA A 216 17.77 -10.37 -25.91
CA ALA A 216 17.20 -10.49 -27.25
C ALA A 216 18.21 -10.03 -28.30
N GLU A 217 18.60 -10.94 -29.19
CA GLU A 217 19.56 -10.70 -30.28
C GLU A 217 18.90 -10.76 -31.66
N THR A 218 17.74 -11.44 -31.77
CA THR A 218 17.00 -11.59 -33.04
C THR A 218 15.68 -10.81 -33.05
N PRO A 219 15.17 -10.43 -34.24
CA PRO A 219 13.85 -9.82 -34.39
C PRO A 219 12.72 -10.67 -33.78
N GLU A 220 12.77 -11.99 -33.93
CA GLU A 220 11.77 -12.93 -33.39
C GLU A 220 11.77 -12.94 -31.86
N GLN A 221 12.97 -12.94 -31.26
CA GLN A 221 13.13 -12.83 -29.81
C GLN A 221 12.58 -11.49 -29.29
N THR A 222 12.76 -10.41 -30.06
CA THR A 222 12.22 -9.09 -29.72
C THR A 222 10.70 -9.08 -29.74
N VAL A 223 10.06 -9.66 -30.76
CA VAL A 223 8.60 -9.81 -30.84
C VAL A 223 8.04 -10.61 -29.65
N GLN A 224 8.73 -11.68 -29.26
CA GLN A 224 8.35 -12.50 -28.12
C GLN A 224 8.52 -11.75 -26.80
N GLY A 225 9.65 -11.07 -26.62
CA GLY A 225 9.94 -10.24 -25.44
C GLY A 225 8.89 -9.17 -25.21
N LEU A 226 8.57 -8.37 -26.24
CA LEU A 226 7.52 -7.35 -26.16
C LEU A 226 6.14 -7.93 -25.85
N GLY A 227 5.83 -9.14 -26.36
CA GLY A 227 4.59 -9.84 -26.02
C GLY A 227 4.51 -10.23 -24.54
N LEU A 228 5.62 -10.66 -23.96
CA LEU A 228 5.71 -10.99 -22.54
C LEU A 228 5.62 -9.75 -21.66
N VAL A 229 6.22 -8.62 -22.08
CA VAL A 229 6.09 -7.33 -21.37
C VAL A 229 4.65 -6.87 -21.33
N VAL A 230 3.94 -6.90 -22.46
CA VAL A 230 2.50 -6.57 -22.50
C VAL A 230 1.68 -7.46 -21.56
N ALA A 231 2.03 -8.75 -21.48
CA ALA A 231 1.38 -9.66 -20.53
C ALA A 231 1.73 -9.30 -19.07
N ALA A 232 2.97 -8.92 -18.79
CA ALA A 232 3.43 -8.48 -17.47
C ALA A 232 2.67 -7.25 -16.99
N ASP A 233 2.57 -6.21 -17.83
CA ASP A 233 1.81 -4.99 -17.54
C ASP A 233 0.34 -5.30 -17.23
N ALA A 234 -0.27 -6.25 -17.94
CA ALA A 234 -1.65 -6.68 -17.65
C ALA A 234 -1.78 -7.33 -16.26
N PHE A 235 -0.79 -8.13 -15.83
CA PHE A 235 -0.75 -8.68 -14.48
C PHE A 235 -0.48 -7.61 -13.42
N GLU A 236 0.34 -6.60 -13.72
CA GLU A 236 0.59 -5.45 -12.84
C GLU A 236 -0.70 -4.65 -12.60
N ILE A 237 -1.52 -4.41 -13.63
CA ILE A 237 -2.84 -3.77 -13.50
C ILE A 237 -3.72 -4.54 -12.52
N VAL A 238 -3.79 -5.88 -12.64
CA VAL A 238 -4.58 -6.71 -11.72
C VAL A 238 -4.03 -6.61 -10.29
N SER A 239 -2.71 -6.64 -10.13
CA SER A 239 -2.03 -6.43 -8.86
C SER A 239 -2.40 -5.09 -8.23
N ALA A 240 -2.35 -3.99 -9.00
CA ALA A 240 -2.68 -2.64 -8.56
C ALA A 240 -4.15 -2.50 -8.13
N VAL A 241 -5.09 -3.11 -8.88
CA VAL A 241 -6.51 -3.15 -8.50
C VAL A 241 -6.71 -3.88 -7.17
N LEU A 242 -6.07 -5.04 -6.98
CA LEU A 242 -6.13 -5.78 -5.71
C LEU A 242 -5.47 -5.00 -4.57
N ALA A 243 -4.40 -4.27 -4.84
CA ALA A 243 -3.75 -3.38 -3.89
C ALA A 243 -4.69 -2.26 -3.42
N ILE A 244 -5.47 -1.66 -4.34
CA ILE A 244 -6.49 -0.66 -4.01
C ILE A 244 -7.54 -1.26 -3.07
N PHE A 245 -8.03 -2.47 -3.35
CA PHE A 245 -8.98 -3.15 -2.47
C PHE A 245 -8.38 -3.42 -1.09
N PHE A 246 -7.14 -3.90 -1.01
CA PHE A 246 -6.44 -4.12 0.25
C PHE A 246 -6.29 -2.82 1.05
N VAL A 247 -5.77 -1.75 0.42
CA VAL A 247 -5.55 -0.44 1.06
C VAL A 247 -6.84 0.14 1.59
N ARG A 248 -7.91 0.13 0.78
CA ARG A 248 -9.22 0.66 1.18
C ARG A 248 -9.85 -0.16 2.31
N THR A 249 -9.79 -1.49 2.22
CA THR A 249 -10.37 -2.38 3.23
C THR A 249 -9.65 -2.23 4.57
N LEU A 250 -8.32 -2.27 4.57
CA LEU A 250 -7.54 -2.14 5.79
C LEU A 250 -7.70 -0.75 6.42
N THR A 251 -7.75 0.31 5.60
CA THR A 251 -7.98 1.68 6.09
C THR A 251 -9.36 1.82 6.71
N ARG A 252 -10.40 1.22 6.12
CA ARG A 252 -11.76 1.21 6.69
C ARG A 252 -11.78 0.51 8.05
N MET A 253 -11.18 -0.68 8.15
CA MET A 253 -11.08 -1.43 9.42
C MET A 253 -10.38 -0.60 10.50
N GLN A 254 -9.29 0.09 10.16
CA GLN A 254 -8.56 0.97 11.07
C GLN A 254 -9.38 2.15 11.58
N VAL A 255 -10.21 2.75 10.71
CA VAL A 255 -11.11 3.86 11.08
C VAL A 255 -12.23 3.36 12.00
N GLU A 256 -12.87 2.24 11.66
CA GLU A 256 -13.91 1.61 12.49
C GLU A 256 -13.36 1.23 13.87
N ARG A 257 -12.17 0.61 13.91
CA ARG A 257 -11.50 0.23 15.17
C ARG A 257 -11.14 1.44 16.03
N ALA A 258 -10.71 2.54 15.42
CA ALA A 258 -10.44 3.79 16.14
C ALA A 258 -11.72 4.43 16.69
N ALA A 259 -12.84 4.38 15.94
CA ALA A 259 -14.12 4.94 16.37
C ALA A 259 -14.68 4.25 17.61
N LEU A 260 -14.52 2.92 17.75
CA LEU A 260 -14.93 2.17 18.93
C LEU A 260 -14.18 2.56 20.21
N ARG A 261 -13.01 3.19 20.08
CA ARG A 261 -12.20 3.67 21.20
C ARG A 261 -12.43 5.13 21.53
N ALA A 262 -13.15 5.86 20.68
CA ALA A 262 -13.61 7.19 21.03
C ALA A 262 -14.65 7.05 22.17
N PRO A 263 -14.55 7.83 23.26
CA PRO A 263 -15.59 7.82 24.29
C PRO A 263 -16.95 8.09 23.65
N ARG A 264 -17.95 7.26 23.92
CA ARG A 264 -19.34 7.57 23.53
C ARG A 264 -19.71 8.89 24.20
N ALA A 265 -19.91 9.94 23.42
CA ALA A 265 -20.42 11.20 23.93
C ALA A 265 -21.83 10.97 24.50
N GLY A 266 -21.95 10.97 25.83
CA GLY A 266 -23.16 11.24 26.59
C GLY A 266 -24.38 10.34 26.33
N SER A 267 -24.45 9.18 26.97
CA SER A 267 -25.72 8.78 27.60
C SER A 267 -25.76 9.48 28.97
N GLY A 268 -26.06 10.78 28.96
CA GLY A 268 -26.36 11.52 30.17
C GLY A 268 -27.62 10.93 30.78
N GLN A 269 -27.45 10.08 31.80
CA GLN A 269 -28.50 9.77 32.75
C GLN A 269 -28.92 11.11 33.39
N LEU A 270 -30.03 11.66 32.93
CA LEU A 270 -30.82 12.62 33.69
C LEU A 270 -31.46 11.86 34.86
N THR A 271 -30.68 11.62 35.91
CA THR A 271 -31.24 11.45 37.25
C THR A 271 -31.27 12.83 37.87
N ALA A 272 -32.42 13.50 37.76
CA ALA A 272 -32.74 14.62 38.60
C ALA A 272 -33.60 14.11 39.79
N PRO A 273 -33.41 14.70 40.98
CA PRO A 273 -33.90 14.19 42.27
C PRO A 273 -35.41 14.34 42.48
#